data_AF-A0AAD5QXC5-F1
#
_entry.id   AF-A0AAD5QXC5-F1
#
_cell.length_a   1.000
_cell.length_b   1.000
_cell.length_c   1.000
_cell.angle_alpha   90.00
_cell.angle_beta   90.00
_cell.angle_gamma   90.00
#
_symmetry.space_group_name_H-M   'P 1'
#
loop_
_entity.id
_entity.type
_entity.pdbx_description
1 polymer ?
#
loop_
_entity_poly.entity_id
_entity_poly.type
_entity_poly.pdbx_seq_one_letter_code
_entity_poly.pdbx_strand_id
1 'polypeptide(L)'
;MELTLARPSKERKIAFKKIALRCQVPDNEVESLVMKTLSKDLVRGPIDQVSQTVLVTRIQPRMLNTTQVLSMANRIATWSKDVIAMENIVSENARKILTKS
;
A
#
# COMPACT_ATOMS: atom_id res chain seq x y z
N MET A 1 0.32 9.40 -8.71
CA MET A 1 0.58 7.97 -8.51
C MET A 1 1.72 7.67 -7.53
N GLU A 2 2.73 8.54 -7.37
CA GLU A 2 3.74 8.37 -6.29
C GLU A 2 3.12 8.27 -4.88
N LEU A 3 2.05 9.02 -4.64
CA LEU A 3 1.32 9.05 -3.37
C LEU A 3 0.83 7.68 -2.90
N THR A 4 0.49 6.78 -3.82
CA THR A 4 -0.08 5.46 -3.51
C THR A 4 1.02 4.40 -3.39
N LEU A 5 2.09 4.50 -4.19
CA LEU A 5 3.21 3.55 -4.20
C LEU A 5 4.15 3.73 -2.99
N ALA A 6 4.36 4.98 -2.57
CA ALA A 6 5.22 5.32 -1.43
C ALA A 6 4.63 4.89 -0.07
N ARG A 7 3.37 4.46 -0.04
CA ARG A 7 2.68 4.08 1.19
C ARG A 7 2.73 2.57 1.45
N PRO A 8 2.86 2.14 2.71
CA PRO A 8 2.70 0.72 3.06
C PRO A 8 1.28 0.24 2.73
N SER A 9 1.12 -1.07 2.54
CA SER A 9 -0.15 -1.67 2.09
C SER A 9 -1.34 -1.36 3.03
N LYS A 10 -1.08 -1.02 4.29
CA LYS A 10 -2.09 -0.68 5.30
C LYS A 10 -2.67 0.75 5.14
N GLU A 11 -2.02 1.65 4.40
CA GLU A 11 -2.44 3.05 4.25
C GLU A 11 -2.92 3.43 2.84
N ARG A 12 -3.54 2.49 2.12
CA ARG A 12 -4.06 2.78 0.77
C ARG A 12 -5.38 3.57 0.73
N LYS A 13 -5.86 4.06 1.89
CA LYS A 13 -6.95 5.04 1.99
C LYS A 13 -6.39 6.45 1.85
N ILE A 14 -6.85 7.20 0.84
CA ILE A 14 -6.36 8.54 0.55
C ILE A 14 -7.53 9.52 0.58
N ALA A 15 -7.42 10.58 1.39
CA ALA A 15 -8.40 11.65 1.45
C ALA A 15 -8.34 12.55 0.21
N PHE A 16 -9.50 13.02 -0.26
CA PHE A 16 -9.62 13.89 -1.43
C PHE A 16 -8.81 15.18 -1.25
N LYS A 17 -8.83 15.79 -0.08
CA LYS A 17 -8.00 16.97 0.26
C LYS A 17 -6.51 16.77 0.00
N LYS A 18 -5.99 15.56 0.25
CA LYS A 18 -4.58 15.23 -0.01
C LYS A 18 -4.30 15.07 -1.51
N ILE A 19 -5.28 14.57 -2.27
CA ILE A 19 -5.22 14.46 -3.73
C ILE A 19 -5.29 15.86 -4.35
N ALA A 20 -6.25 16.69 -3.94
CA ALA A 20 -6.40 18.08 -4.35
C ALA A 20 -5.10 18.86 -4.19
N LEU A 21 -4.53 18.83 -2.98
CA LEU A 21 -3.28 19.53 -2.65
C LEU A 21 -2.13 19.09 -3.54
N ARG A 22 -2.01 17.78 -3.83
CA ARG A 22 -0.88 17.24 -4.60
C ARG A 22 -1.05 17.40 -6.10
N CYS A 23 -2.28 17.31 -6.59
CA CYS A 23 -2.62 17.47 -8.00
C CYS A 23 -2.89 18.94 -8.37
N GLN A 24 -2.93 19.84 -7.38
CA GLN A 24 -3.24 21.27 -7.56
C GLN A 24 -4.56 21.48 -8.31
N VAL A 25 -5.56 20.67 -7.95
CA VAL A 25 -6.92 20.77 -8.48
C VAL A 25 -7.85 21.22 -7.37
N PRO A 26 -8.93 21.96 -7.67
CA PRO A 26 -9.90 22.33 -6.65
C PRO A 26 -10.68 21.09 -6.16
N ASP A 27 -11.15 21.14 -4.91
CA ASP A 27 -11.73 19.99 -4.21
C ASP A 27 -12.95 19.40 -4.94
N ASN A 28 -13.69 20.24 -5.67
CA ASN A 28 -14.85 19.85 -6.49
C ASN A 28 -14.49 18.96 -7.69
N GLU A 29 -13.27 19.07 -8.22
CA GLU A 29 -12.83 18.34 -9.42
C GLU A 29 -12.05 17.07 -9.10
N VAL A 30 -11.69 16.85 -7.82
CA VAL A 30 -10.93 15.68 -7.38
C VAL A 30 -11.65 14.38 -7.76
N GLU A 31 -12.97 14.32 -7.58
CA GLU A 31 -13.74 13.12 -7.89
C GLU A 31 -13.70 12.79 -9.39
N SER A 32 -13.89 13.79 -10.25
CA SER A 32 -13.78 13.64 -11.72
C SER A 32 -12.38 13.18 -12.14
N LEU A 33 -11.34 13.72 -11.49
CA LEU A 33 -9.97 13.27 -11.71
C LEU A 33 -9.78 11.80 -11.30
N VAL A 34 -10.27 11.40 -10.13
CA VAL A 34 -10.18 10.01 -9.64
C VAL A 34 -10.94 9.08 -10.59
N MET A 35 -12.17 9.44 -11.00
CA MET A 35 -12.94 8.67 -11.98
C MET A 35 -12.21 8.50 -13.31
N LYS A 36 -11.56 9.56 -13.82
CA LYS A 36 -10.71 9.47 -15.03
C LYS A 36 -9.51 8.55 -14.84
N THR A 37 -8.92 8.49 -13.64
CA THR A 37 -7.81 7.57 -13.38
C THR A 37 -8.26 6.12 -13.27
N LEU A 38 -9.45 5.88 -12.73
CA LEU A 38 -10.08 4.55 -12.69
C LEU A 38 -10.45 4.07 -14.10
N SER A 39 -11.01 4.95 -14.93
CA SER A 39 -11.42 4.59 -16.31
C SER A 39 -10.23 4.26 -17.21
N LYS A 40 -9.05 4.86 -16.95
CA LYS A 40 -7.79 4.56 -17.64
C LYS A 40 -7.03 3.37 -17.04
N ASP A 41 -7.61 2.65 -16.08
CA ASP A 41 -7.02 1.50 -15.37
C ASP A 41 -5.64 1.77 -14.72
N LEU A 42 -5.34 3.05 -14.44
CA LEU A 42 -4.09 3.45 -13.78
C LEU A 42 -4.12 3.07 -12.30
N VAL A 43 -5.33 3.10 -11.72
CA VAL A 43 -5.63 2.79 -10.34
C VAL A 43 -6.92 1.97 -10.33
N ARG A 44 -7.04 1.00 -9.42
CA ARG A 44 -8.31 0.32 -9.12
C ARG A 44 -8.66 0.50 -7.66
N GLY A 45 -9.96 0.52 -7.39
CA GLY A 45 -10.53 0.47 -6.05
C GLY A 45 -11.78 1.36 -5.90
N PRO A 46 -12.51 1.23 -4.78
CA PRO A 46 -13.74 1.95 -4.56
C PRO A 46 -13.51 3.39 -4.09
N ILE A 47 -14.45 4.27 -4.44
CA ILE A 47 -14.54 5.65 -3.96
C ILE A 47 -15.59 5.70 -2.84
N ASP A 48 -15.25 6.32 -1.72
CA ASP A 48 -16.17 6.67 -0.64
C ASP A 48 -16.32 8.19 -0.61
N GLN A 49 -17.36 8.70 -1.27
CA GLN A 49 -17.64 10.12 -1.36
C GLN A 49 -18.07 10.70 -0.01
N VAL A 50 -18.80 9.96 0.83
CA VAL A 50 -19.29 10.46 2.13
C VAL A 50 -18.11 10.75 3.06
N SER A 51 -17.14 9.84 3.11
CA SER A 51 -15.90 10.06 3.87
C SER A 51 -14.86 10.89 3.10
N GLN A 52 -15.14 11.31 1.87
CA GLN A 52 -14.21 12.01 0.97
C GLN A 52 -12.86 11.27 0.83
N THR A 53 -12.91 9.95 0.63
CA THR A 53 -11.71 9.09 0.53
C THR A 53 -11.79 8.12 -0.64
N VAL A 54 -10.63 7.76 -1.19
CA VAL A 54 -10.49 6.66 -2.16
C VAL A 54 -9.66 5.55 -1.56
N LEU A 55 -10.12 4.31 -1.72
CA LEU A 55 -9.35 3.12 -1.37
C LEU A 55 -8.66 2.59 -2.62
N VAL A 56 -7.33 2.54 -2.60
CA VAL A 56 -6.55 2.04 -3.73
C VAL A 56 -6.22 0.57 -3.54
N THR A 57 -6.77 -0.31 -4.37
CA THR A 57 -6.52 -1.76 -4.31
C THR A 57 -5.35 -2.16 -5.20
N ARG A 58 -5.29 -1.62 -6.42
CA ARG A 58 -4.23 -1.91 -7.40
C ARG A 58 -3.77 -0.62 -8.08
N ILE A 59 -2.50 -0.59 -8.46
CA ILE A 59 -1.89 0.50 -9.23
C ILE A 59 -1.20 -0.16 -10.42
N GLN A 60 -1.20 0.51 -11.57
CA GLN A 60 -0.43 0.06 -12.72
C GLN A 60 1.09 0.07 -12.41
N PRO A 61 1.84 -1.01 -12.71
CA PRO A 61 3.29 -1.03 -12.62
C PRO A 61 3.92 -0.02 -13.58
N ARG A 62 5.06 0.56 -13.21
CA ARG A 62 5.82 1.48 -14.04
C ARG A 62 7.32 1.34 -13.76
N MET A 63 8.15 2.02 -14.54
CA MET A 63 9.58 2.11 -14.29
C MET A 63 9.89 2.72 -12.91
N LEU A 64 10.92 2.19 -12.26
CA LEU A 64 11.33 2.57 -10.91
C LEU A 64 12.76 3.12 -10.95
N ASN A 65 13.02 4.09 -10.08
CA ASN A 65 14.36 4.64 -9.88
C ASN A 65 15.12 3.81 -8.83
N THR A 66 16.45 3.86 -8.83
CA THR A 66 17.31 3.09 -7.91
C THR A 66 16.94 3.27 -6.44
N THR A 67 16.60 4.49 -6.01
CA THR A 67 16.16 4.78 -4.64
C THR A 67 14.84 4.07 -4.27
N GLN A 68 13.90 3.97 -5.22
CA GLN A 68 12.64 3.27 -5.02
C GLN A 68 12.86 1.76 -4.91
N VAL A 69 13.76 1.21 -5.74
CA VAL A 69 14.17 -0.20 -5.68
C VAL A 69 14.81 -0.52 -4.33
N LEU A 70 15.69 0.34 -3.82
CA LEU A 70 16.31 0.17 -2.51
C LEU A 70 15.29 0.21 -1.37
N SER A 71 14.31 1.12 -1.44
CA SER A 71 13.19 1.14 -0.48
C SER A 71 12.38 -0.16 -0.51
N MET A 72 12.12 -0.72 -1.70
CA MET A 72 11.45 -2.01 -1.84
C MET A 72 12.27 -3.16 -1.25
N ALA A 73 13.58 -3.20 -1.52
CA ALA A 73 14.49 -4.20 -0.98
C ALA A 73 14.49 -4.17 0.56
N ASN A 74 14.57 -2.97 1.16
CA ASN A 74 14.50 -2.80 2.62
C ASN A 74 13.18 -3.32 3.19
N ARG A 75 12.05 -3.07 2.53
CA ARG A 75 10.73 -3.57 2.97
C ARG A 75 10.65 -5.10 2.94
N ILE A 76 11.22 -5.73 1.91
CA ILE A 76 11.29 -7.20 1.82
C ILE A 76 12.21 -7.76 2.90
N ALA A 77 13.35 -7.11 3.16
CA ALA A 77 14.27 -7.51 4.22
C ALA A 77 13.62 -7.44 5.62
N THR A 78 12.87 -6.38 5.91
CA THR A 78 12.09 -6.28 7.16
C THR A 78 11.06 -7.40 7.26
N TRP A 79 10.29 -7.64 6.21
CA TRP A 79 9.29 -8.71 6.21
C TRP A 79 9.94 -10.10 6.41
N SER A 80 11.08 -10.36 5.77
CA SER A 80 11.83 -11.60 5.96
C SER A 80 12.26 -11.79 7.41
N LYS A 81 12.75 -10.73 8.07
CA LYS A 81 13.08 -10.76 9.50
C LYS A 81 11.86 -11.09 10.36
N ASP A 82 10.70 -10.50 10.07
CA ASP A 82 9.46 -10.76 10.80
C ASP A 82 9.02 -12.24 10.66
N VAL A 83 9.18 -12.81 9.45
CA VAL A 83 8.87 -14.24 9.20
C VAL A 83 9.83 -15.15 9.97
N ILE A 84 11.13 -14.87 9.96
CA ILE A 84 12.14 -15.66 10.70
C ILE A 84 11.88 -15.57 12.21
N ALA A 85 11.52 -14.38 12.72
CA ALA A 85 11.18 -14.21 14.13
C ALA A 85 9.96 -15.08 14.50
N MET A 86 8.93 -15.11 13.65
CA MET A 86 7.76 -15.97 13.85
C MET A 86 8.12 -17.46 13.79
N GLU A 87 8.94 -17.87 12.83
CA GLU A 87 9.44 -19.25 12.70
C GLU A 87 10.13 -19.71 13.98
N ASN A 88 11.02 -18.88 14.54
CA ASN A 88 11.74 -19.21 15.78
C ASN A 88 10.75 -19.44 16.94
N ILE A 89 9.76 -18.57 17.11
CA ILE A 89 8.72 -18.70 18.15
C ILE A 89 7.93 -20.00 17.98
N VAL A 90 7.53 -20.31 16.74
CA VAL A 90 6.77 -21.53 16.44
C VAL A 90 7.64 -22.77 16.71
N SER A 91 8.91 -22.76 16.30
CA SER A 91 9.83 -23.89 16.49
C SER A 91 10.08 -24.22 17.97
N GLU A 92 10.21 -23.20 18.83
CA GLU A 92 10.46 -23.38 20.26
C GLU A 92 9.22 -23.95 20.96
N ASN A 93 8.04 -23.42 20.63
CA ASN A 93 6.78 -23.88 21.19
C ASN A 93 6.39 -25.28 20.67
N ALA A 94 6.62 -25.55 19.39
CA ALA A 94 6.38 -26.87 18.80
C ALA A 94 7.29 -27.93 19.41
N ARG A 95 8.58 -27.63 19.66
CA ARG A 95 9.50 -28.56 20.34
C ARG A 95 8.97 -28.99 21.71
N LYS A 96 8.46 -28.08 22.53
CA LYS A 96 7.91 -28.39 23.86
C LYS A 96 6.75 -29.40 23.81
N ILE A 97 6.00 -29.42 22.71
CA ILE A 97 4.87 -30.34 22.49
C ILE A 97 5.37 -31.65 21.86
N LEU A 98 6.22 -31.56 20.85
CA LEU A 98 6.66 -32.71 20.05
C LEU A 98 7.68 -33.63 20.76
N THR A 99 8.43 -33.14 21.75
CA THR A 99 9.44 -33.96 22.48
C THR A 99 9.03 -34.34 23.91
N LYS A 100 7.79 -34.06 24.33
CA LYS A 100 7.22 -34.61 25.57
C LYS A 100 6.32 -35.81 25.23
N SER A 101 6.95 -36.94 24.92
CA SER A 101 6.45 -38.30 25.05
C SER A 101 7.64 -39.22 25.30
#